data_AF-A0A9D9K3W8-F1
#
_entry.id   AF-A0A9D9K3W8-F1
#
_cell.length_a   1.000
_cell.length_b   1.000
_cell.length_c   1.000
_cell.angle_alpha   90.00
_cell.angle_beta   90.00
_cell.angle_gamma   90.00
#
_symmetry.space_group_name_H-M   'P 1'
#
loop_
_entity.id
_entity.type
_entity.pdbx_description
1 polymer ?
#
loop_
_entity_poly.entity_id
_entity_poly.type
_entity_poly.pdbx_seq_one_letter_code
_entity_poly.pdbx_strand_id
1 'polypeptide(L)'
;EFLDTTTRRFEIHYDTNGRRANRHTRPFYLDDLERFDRLWEVFLRLSTTQRHQVVRMIEATREEWFGQDHGGTSVTDQVFRQFVHDTLASAEWDWKALSQNIRAQLVAAGTKGELADLLELRMEILKEE
;
A
#
# COMPACT_ATOMS: atom_id res chain seq x y z
N GLU A 1 14.89 36.49 20.68
CA GLU A 1 13.56 36.01 20.29
C GLU A 1 13.72 35.31 18.95
N PHE A 2 13.84 33.98 18.98
CA PHE A 2 14.00 33.15 17.78
C PHE A 2 13.15 31.92 17.98
N LEU A 3 12.06 31.84 17.22
CA LEU A 3 11.49 30.64 16.61
C LEU A 3 10.25 31.10 15.87
N ASP A 4 10.49 31.67 14.69
CA ASP A 4 9.42 32.02 13.77
C ASP A 4 8.90 30.73 13.12
N THR A 5 7.63 30.50 13.39
CA THR A 5 6.73 29.47 12.87
C THR A 5 7.03 29.07 11.42
N THR A 6 7.69 27.93 11.22
CA THR A 6 7.79 27.28 9.90
C THR A 6 7.15 25.89 9.94
N THR A 7 5.84 25.87 10.17
CA THR A 7 5.02 24.65 10.04
C THR A 7 3.81 24.96 9.18
N ARG A 8 3.96 24.84 7.86
CA ARG A 8 2.95 24.63 6.78
C ARG A 8 3.72 24.87 5.45
N ARG A 9 3.66 24.04 4.41
CA ARG A 9 2.55 23.27 3.83
C ARG A 9 3.17 22.42 2.71
N PHE A 10 3.02 21.09 2.72
CA PHE A 10 3.40 20.27 1.55
C PHE A 10 2.16 20.17 0.65
N GLU A 11 2.09 21.00 -0.37
CA GLU A 11 1.11 20.86 -1.46
C GLU A 11 1.81 19.99 -2.52
N ILE A 12 1.47 18.70 -2.57
CA ILE A 12 2.09 17.77 -3.53
C ILE A 12 1.03 17.37 -4.55
N HIS A 13 1.19 17.90 -5.77
CA HIS A 13 0.43 17.54 -6.95
C HIS A 13 1.40 17.17 -8.06
N TYR A 14 1.41 15.92 -8.51
CA TYR A 14 1.91 15.60 -9.84
C TYR A 14 1.06 14.54 -10.52
N ASP A 15 0.80 14.73 -11.82
CA ASP A 15 1.02 13.72 -12.86
C ASP A 15 1.31 14.35 -14.24
N THR A 16 1.97 13.66 -15.18
CA THR A 16 1.38 12.94 -16.33
C THR A 16 2.26 11.75 -16.72
N ASN A 17 2.95 11.23 -15.71
CA ASN A 17 4.02 10.23 -15.62
C ASN A 17 4.92 10.62 -14.41
N GLY A 18 4.77 11.85 -13.89
CA GLY A 18 4.77 12.10 -12.46
C GLY A 18 3.53 11.46 -11.82
N ARG A 19 3.55 11.15 -10.52
CA ARG A 19 2.39 11.03 -9.60
C ARG A 19 2.93 11.39 -8.20
N ARG A 20 2.25 12.07 -7.26
CA ARG A 20 0.85 11.96 -6.81
C ARG A 20 0.15 13.31 -6.79
N ALA A 21 -1.07 13.37 -7.34
CA ALA A 21 -2.03 14.44 -7.11
C ALA A 21 -3.09 14.08 -6.05
N ASN A 22 -3.27 12.80 -5.69
CA ASN A 22 -4.40 12.35 -4.89
C ASN A 22 -4.15 11.01 -4.16
N ARG A 23 -2.98 10.83 -3.54
CA ARG A 23 -2.78 9.67 -2.67
C ARG A 23 -2.06 10.09 -1.40
N HIS A 24 -2.79 10.11 -0.29
CA HIS A 24 -2.25 10.37 1.04
C HIS A 24 -1.42 9.18 1.52
N THR A 25 -0.25 8.97 0.94
CA THR A 25 0.80 8.26 1.66
C THR A 25 1.16 9.11 2.86
N ARG A 26 0.69 8.73 4.03
CA ARG A 26 1.18 9.33 5.27
C ARG A 26 2.70 9.12 5.31
N PRO A 27 3.47 10.09 5.84
CA PRO A 27 4.87 9.85 6.16
C PRO A 27 4.96 8.58 7.01
N PHE A 28 5.70 7.59 6.54
CA PHE A 28 5.93 6.36 7.28
C PHE A 28 6.79 6.66 8.49
N TYR A 29 6.45 6.10 9.65
CA TYR A 29 7.33 6.19 10.81
C TYR A 29 8.55 5.30 10.56
N LEU A 30 9.70 5.62 11.15
CA LEU A 30 10.90 4.78 11.02
C LEU A 30 10.64 3.34 11.47
N ASP A 31 9.78 3.15 12.47
CA ASP A 31 9.34 1.84 12.97
C ASP A 31 8.47 1.07 11.95
N ASP A 32 7.86 1.74 10.96
CA ASP A 32 7.12 1.09 9.88
C ASP A 32 8.06 0.43 8.86
N LEU A 33 9.34 0.82 8.79
CA LEU A 33 10.29 0.26 7.81
C LEU A 33 10.54 -1.22 8.07
N GLU A 34 10.80 -1.63 9.32
CA GLU A 34 10.98 -3.05 9.62
C GLU A 34 9.73 -3.88 9.33
N ARG A 35 8.55 -3.28 9.53
CA ARG A 35 7.28 -3.93 9.18
C ARG A 35 7.18 -4.11 7.68
N PHE A 36 7.56 -3.11 6.90
CA PHE A 36 7.58 -3.21 5.44
C PHE A 36 8.58 -4.25 4.95
N ASP A 37 9.76 -4.35 5.54
CA ASP A 37 10.73 -5.37 5.17
C ASP A 37 10.18 -6.77 5.40
N ARG A 38 9.57 -7.02 6.57
CA ARG A 38 8.90 -8.29 6.86
C ARG A 38 7.74 -8.59 5.91
N LEU A 39 6.94 -7.57 5.57
CA LEU A 39 5.84 -7.75 4.63
C LEU A 39 6.36 -8.03 3.22
N TRP A 40 7.45 -7.37 2.81
CA TRP A 40 8.10 -7.62 1.52
C TRP A 40 8.65 -9.03 1.43
N GLU A 41 9.37 -9.52 2.44
CA GLU A 41 9.87 -10.90 2.50
C GLU A 41 8.75 -11.93 2.31
N VAL A 42 7.57 -11.67 2.88
CA VAL A 42 6.41 -12.53 2.68
C VAL A 42 5.85 -12.37 1.27
N PHE A 43 5.78 -11.14 0.75
CA PHE A 43 5.31 -10.82 -0.60
C PHE A 43 6.19 -11.42 -1.70
N LEU A 44 7.49 -11.58 -1.46
CA LEU A 44 8.46 -12.25 -2.35
C LEU A 44 8.15 -13.74 -2.58
N ARG A 45 7.26 -14.35 -1.78
CA ARG A 45 6.75 -15.71 -2.05
C ARG A 45 5.84 -15.76 -3.27
N LEU A 46 5.30 -14.62 -3.69
CA LEU A 46 4.58 -14.47 -4.95
C LEU A 46 5.58 -14.18 -6.08
N SER A 47 5.30 -14.73 -7.26
CA SER A 47 6.03 -14.33 -8.46
C SER A 47 5.89 -12.83 -8.72
N THR A 48 6.86 -12.25 -9.42
CA THR A 48 6.86 -10.84 -9.84
C THR A 48 5.53 -10.44 -10.50
N THR A 49 5.03 -11.26 -11.41
CA THR A 49 3.74 -11.06 -12.09
C THR A 49 2.58 -11.04 -11.10
N GLN A 50 2.55 -11.99 -10.16
CA GLN A 50 1.49 -12.08 -9.15
C GLN A 50 1.51 -10.88 -8.19
N ARG A 51 2.68 -10.41 -7.77
CA ARG A 51 2.82 -9.19 -6.97
C ARG A 51 2.18 -7.98 -7.67
N HIS A 52 2.51 -7.75 -8.94
CA HIS A 52 1.90 -6.69 -9.72
C HIS A 52 0.40 -6.90 -9.95
N GLN A 53 -0.05 -8.13 -10.18
CA GLN A 53 -1.47 -8.42 -10.42
C GLN A 53 -2.31 -8.14 -9.18
N VAL A 54 -1.90 -8.65 -8.02
CA VAL A 54 -2.57 -8.44 -6.73
C VAL A 54 -2.67 -6.96 -6.41
N VAL A 55 -1.55 -6.24 -6.46
CA VAL A 55 -1.52 -4.79 -6.14
C VAL A 55 -2.38 -4.00 -7.13
N ARG A 56 -2.25 -4.26 -8.43
CA ARG A 56 -3.08 -3.56 -9.44
C ARG A 56 -4.56 -3.84 -9.25
N MET A 57 -4.95 -5.06 -8.92
CA MET A 57 -6.35 -5.41 -8.69
C MET A 57 -6.92 -4.66 -7.48
N ILE A 58 -6.18 -4.62 -6.36
CA ILE A 58 -6.58 -3.85 -5.18
C ILE A 58 -6.75 -2.37 -5.51
N GLU A 59 -5.77 -1.77 -6.17
CA GLU A 59 -5.78 -0.33 -6.43
C GLU A 59 -6.76 0.08 -7.54
N ALA A 60 -6.98 -0.77 -8.55
CA ALA A 60 -8.01 -0.54 -9.57
C ALA A 60 -9.41 -0.58 -8.96
N THR A 61 -9.71 -1.57 -8.11
CA THR A 61 -11.00 -1.65 -7.41
C THR A 61 -11.17 -0.50 -6.42
N ARG A 62 -10.10 -0.05 -5.75
CA ARG A 62 -10.17 1.14 -4.89
C ARG A 62 -10.58 2.38 -5.69
N GLU A 63 -9.91 2.62 -6.81
CA GLU A 63 -10.24 3.75 -7.69
C GLU A 63 -11.66 3.64 -8.25
N GLU A 64 -12.10 2.44 -8.62
CA GLU A 64 -13.46 2.20 -9.11
C GLU A 64 -14.53 2.55 -8.07
N TRP A 65 -14.32 2.17 -6.80
CA TRP A 65 -15.33 2.31 -5.75
C TRP A 65 -15.30 3.67 -5.04
N PHE A 66 -14.12 4.26 -4.89
CA PHE A 66 -13.91 5.46 -4.08
C PHE A 66 -13.37 6.64 -4.90
N GLY A 67 -13.14 6.46 -6.20
CA GLY A 67 -12.42 7.41 -7.03
C GLY A 67 -11.07 7.72 -6.41
N GLN A 68 -10.78 9.02 -6.29
CA GLN A 68 -9.53 9.52 -5.74
C GLN A 68 -9.45 9.46 -4.19
N ASP A 69 -10.42 8.82 -3.52
CA ASP A 69 -10.49 8.54 -2.07
C ASP A 69 -9.98 9.67 -1.14
N HIS A 70 -10.38 10.92 -1.41
CA HIS A 70 -9.91 12.10 -0.67
C HIS A 70 -10.24 12.04 0.83
N GLY A 71 -11.31 11.33 1.21
CA GLY A 71 -11.75 11.16 2.59
C GLY A 71 -11.05 10.01 3.33
N GLY A 72 -10.25 9.18 2.64
CA GLY A 72 -9.71 7.94 3.21
C GLY A 72 -10.80 6.93 3.58
N THR A 73 -11.96 7.01 2.93
CA THR A 73 -13.13 6.15 3.18
C THR A 73 -12.77 4.69 2.95
N SER A 74 -11.96 4.41 1.93
CA SER A 74 -11.52 3.05 1.59
C SER A 74 -10.77 2.36 2.75
N VAL A 75 -10.09 3.12 3.60
CA VAL A 75 -9.29 2.57 4.71
C VAL A 75 -10.19 1.98 5.81
N THR A 76 -11.36 2.59 6.02
CA THR A 76 -12.32 2.18 7.04
C THR A 76 -13.44 1.28 6.53
N ASP A 77 -13.58 1.18 5.20
CA ASP A 77 -14.63 0.41 4.56
C ASP A 77 -14.42 -1.10 4.74
N GLN A 78 -15.40 -1.77 5.33
CA GLN A 78 -15.31 -3.20 5.66
C GLN A 78 -15.43 -4.09 4.41
N VAL A 79 -16.21 -3.66 3.41
CA VAL A 79 -16.39 -4.43 2.18
C VAL A 79 -15.09 -4.44 1.38
N PHE A 80 -14.44 -3.29 1.25
CA PHE A 80 -13.14 -3.15 0.62
C PHE A 80 -12.05 -3.89 1.39
N ARG A 81 -12.06 -3.84 2.72
CA ARG A 81 -11.14 -4.65 3.55
C ARG A 81 -11.30 -6.15 3.29
N GLN A 82 -12.54 -6.63 3.17
CA GLN A 82 -12.82 -8.04 2.85
C GLN A 82 -12.36 -8.39 1.43
N PHE A 83 -12.60 -7.51 0.46
CA PHE A 83 -12.10 -7.69 -0.91
C PHE A 83 -10.57 -7.80 -0.96
N VAL A 84 -9.85 -6.94 -0.23
CA VAL A 84 -8.39 -7.01 -0.10
C VAL A 84 -7.96 -8.35 0.50
N HIS A 85 -8.63 -8.81 1.56
CA HIS A 85 -8.39 -10.11 2.16
C HIS A 85 -8.55 -11.24 1.14
N ASP A 86 -9.66 -11.27 0.41
CA ASP A 86 -9.95 -12.36 -0.53
C ASP A 86 -8.99 -12.34 -1.71
N THR A 87 -8.67 -11.15 -2.22
CA THR A 87 -7.63 -10.94 -3.25
C THR A 87 -6.28 -11.52 -2.83
N LEU A 88 -5.83 -11.22 -1.61
CA LEU A 88 -4.59 -11.75 -1.07
C LEU A 88 -4.67 -13.26 -0.83
N ALA A 89 -5.80 -13.76 -0.32
CA ALA A 89 -5.98 -15.17 -0.01
C ALA A 89 -6.06 -16.06 -1.26
N SER A 90 -6.54 -15.52 -2.39
CA SER A 90 -6.66 -16.22 -3.68
C SER A 90 -5.41 -16.11 -4.56
N ALA A 91 -4.38 -15.36 -4.15
CA ALA A 91 -3.12 -15.28 -4.87
C ALA A 91 -2.35 -16.61 -4.84
N GLU A 92 -1.39 -16.78 -5.75
CA GLU A 92 -0.61 -18.02 -5.91
C GLU A 92 0.48 -18.19 -4.82
N TRP A 93 0.06 -18.28 -3.56
CA TRP A 93 0.92 -18.60 -2.42
C TRP A 93 0.15 -19.42 -1.37
N ASP A 94 0.88 -20.01 -0.42
CA ASP A 94 0.23 -20.68 0.71
C ASP A 94 -0.21 -19.67 1.77
N TRP A 95 -1.36 -19.04 1.52
CA TRP A 95 -1.99 -18.11 2.46
C TRP A 95 -2.23 -18.75 3.84
N LYS A 96 -2.58 -20.04 3.87
CA LYS A 96 -2.90 -20.77 5.10
C LYS A 96 -1.66 -21.13 5.93
N ALA A 97 -0.46 -21.14 5.34
CA ALA A 97 0.79 -21.28 6.07
C ALA A 97 1.25 -19.97 6.75
N LEU A 98 0.76 -18.80 6.32
CA LEU A 98 1.10 -17.52 6.95
C LEU A 98 0.48 -17.42 8.34
N SER A 99 1.17 -16.79 9.30
CA SER A 99 0.59 -16.55 10.62
C SER A 99 -0.60 -15.58 10.55
N GLN A 100 -1.56 -15.70 11.46
CA GLN A 100 -2.72 -14.80 11.51
C GLN A 100 -2.30 -13.32 11.62
N ASN A 101 -1.21 -13.04 12.35
CA ASN A 101 -0.66 -11.69 12.49
C ASN A 101 -0.17 -11.14 11.14
N ILE A 102 0.61 -11.92 10.38
CA ILE A 102 1.09 -11.53 9.05
C ILE A 102 -0.06 -11.30 8.07
N ARG A 103 -1.06 -12.20 8.07
CA ARG A 103 -2.27 -12.01 7.24
C ARG A 103 -2.98 -10.70 7.58
N ALA A 104 -3.16 -10.40 8.86
CA ALA A 104 -3.80 -9.17 9.29
C ALA A 104 -3.01 -7.92 8.89
N GLN A 105 -1.67 -7.98 8.95
CA GLN A 105 -0.80 -6.88 8.51
C GLN A 105 -0.84 -6.69 6.99
N LEU A 106 -0.82 -7.77 6.20
CA LEU A 106 -0.95 -7.71 4.73
C LEU A 106 -2.29 -7.10 4.31
N VAL A 107 -3.38 -7.50 4.94
CA VAL A 107 -4.71 -6.91 4.69
C VAL A 107 -4.71 -5.43 5.06
N ALA A 108 -4.19 -5.07 6.24
CA ALA A 108 -4.11 -3.67 6.64
C ALA A 108 -3.25 -2.83 5.68
N ALA A 109 -2.11 -3.36 5.24
CA ALA A 109 -1.23 -2.70 4.29
C ALA A 109 -1.92 -2.52 2.93
N GLY A 110 -2.58 -3.57 2.42
CA GLY A 110 -3.37 -3.50 1.19
C GLY A 110 -4.51 -2.50 1.29
N THR A 111 -5.24 -2.48 2.40
CA THR A 111 -6.34 -1.53 2.63
C THR A 111 -5.85 -0.08 2.73
N LYS A 112 -4.63 0.17 3.22
CA LYS A 112 -4.05 1.51 3.31
C LYS A 112 -3.35 2.00 2.03
N GLY A 113 -3.17 1.12 1.04
CA GLY A 113 -2.39 1.40 -0.17
C GLY A 113 -0.88 1.19 0.00
N GLU A 114 -0.44 0.76 1.18
CA GLU A 114 0.99 0.57 1.51
C GLU A 114 1.63 -0.51 0.64
N LEU A 115 0.88 -1.52 0.18
CA LEU A 115 1.42 -2.54 -0.74
C LEU A 115 1.79 -1.95 -2.11
N ALA A 116 1.06 -0.93 -2.57
CA ALA A 116 1.40 -0.25 -3.82
C ALA A 116 2.67 0.59 -3.64
N ASP A 117 2.77 1.32 -2.53
CA ASP A 117 3.96 2.11 -2.20
C ASP A 117 5.21 1.22 -2.08
N LEU A 118 5.04 0.06 -1.44
CA LEU A 118 6.12 -0.91 -1.23
C LEU A 118 6.58 -1.55 -2.55
N LEU A 119 5.64 -1.84 -3.45
CA LEU A 119 5.95 -2.35 -4.79
C LEU A 119 6.71 -1.32 -5.63
N GLU A 120 6.24 -0.07 -5.63
CA GLU A 120 6.88 1.07 -6.31
C GLU A 120 8.31 1.28 -5.79
N LEU A 121 8.47 1.32 -4.46
CA LEU A 121 9.78 1.49 -3.83
C LEU A 121 10.76 0.37 -4.19
N ARG A 122 10.34 -0.88 -4.03
CA ARG A 122 11.24 -2.03 -4.17
C ARG A 122 11.59 -2.31 -5.63
N MET A 123 10.61 -2.26 -6.52
CA MET A 123 10.78 -2.73 -7.89
C MET A 123 11.09 -1.60 -8.88
N GLU A 124 10.55 -0.40 -8.68
CA GLU A 124 10.75 0.71 -9.62
C GLU A 124 11.93 1.60 -9.20
N ILE A 125 12.06 1.88 -7.90
CA ILE A 125 13.11 2.75 -7.36
C ILE A 125 14.39 1.96 -7.06
N LEU A 126 14.28 0.92 -6.22
CA LEU A 126 15.44 0.13 -5.79
C LEU A 126 15.83 -0.96 -6.80
N LYS A 127 14.94 -1.31 -7.74
CA LYS A 127 15.15 -2.34 -8.78
C LYS A 127 15.47 -3.73 -8.23
N GLU A 128 14.84 -4.08 -7.11
CA GLU A 128 14.88 -5.42 -6.52
C GLU A 128 13.80 -6.29 -7.19
N GLU A 129 14.20 -7.39 -7.84
CA GLU A 129 13.29 -8.34 -8.51
C GLU A 129 12.81 -9.45 -7.58
#